data_AF-A0A3B0YAF4-F1
#
_entry.id   AF-A0A3B0YAF4-F1
#
_cell.length_a   1.000
_cell.length_b   1.000
_cell.length_c   1.000
_cell.angle_alpha   90.00
_cell.angle_beta   90.00
_cell.angle_gamma   90.00
#
_symmetry.space_group_name_H-M   'P 1'
#
loop_
_entity.id
_entity.type
_entity.pdbx_description
1 polymer ?
#
loop_
_entity_poly.entity_id
_entity_poly.type
_entity_poly.pdbx_seq_one_letter_code
_entity_poly.pdbx_strand_id
1 'polypeptide(L)'
;MAAALGIPCHVVDRDDWRSASLAEVPFIACSGSVGDLAFKSAESHLQGSVLLSGPSGDTIWDKNTIFSPRMTIGEGSMLGFTEYRLWAGFINCPVPFWGVRQIFDIVRLSNSIEMEPWNIGGDYNRPVCRRIIETAGVPRALFGVSKRGMSVVPSSRRDFLTPASREDFLAWLGEQRKQHPGKQVSLPNPVLARFFDLNMAFLSACVRVLDKFRYRRGFKWSASLVDFIRARLKRAYYHHHYTVHWAIDRAKRRYRYSSDNEKSESMNL
;
A
#
# COMPACT_ATOMS: atom_id res chain seq x y z
N MET A 1 -2.55 22.48 10.67
CA MET A 1 -2.84 21.46 11.71
C MET A 1 -1.62 21.20 12.59
N ALA A 2 -0.54 20.59 12.08
CA ALA A 2 0.66 20.26 12.88
C ALA A 2 1.24 21.47 13.65
N ALA A 3 1.38 22.62 12.99
CA ALA A 3 1.83 23.86 13.62
C ALA A 3 0.93 24.33 14.79
N ALA A 4 -0.39 24.15 14.69
CA ALA A 4 -1.32 24.52 15.76
C ALA A 4 -1.18 23.60 16.99
N LEU A 5 -0.68 22.38 16.80
CA LEU A 5 -0.42 21.42 17.87
C LEU A 5 1.04 21.48 18.37
N GLY A 6 1.88 22.35 17.82
CA GLY A 6 3.31 22.39 18.14
C GLY A 6 4.08 21.14 17.71
N ILE A 7 3.53 20.34 16.78
CA ILE A 7 4.14 19.08 16.33
C ILE A 7 4.96 19.35 15.06
N PRO A 8 6.24 18.92 14.99
CA PRO A 8 7.03 18.97 13.77
C PRO A 8 6.35 18.22 12.62
N CYS A 9 6.39 18.80 11.42
CA CYS A 9 5.82 18.20 10.22
C CYS A 9 6.93 17.85 9.23
N HIS A 10 7.05 16.58 8.90
CA HIS A 10 7.96 16.10 7.85
C HIS A 10 7.16 15.86 6.57
N VAL A 11 7.60 16.49 5.48
CA VAL A 11 7.04 16.26 4.14
C VAL A 11 7.91 15.25 3.44
N VAL A 12 7.30 14.17 2.96
CA VAL A 12 7.97 13.06 2.29
C VAL A 12 7.32 12.88 0.92
N ASP A 13 8.12 12.69 -0.14
CA ASP A 13 7.56 12.37 -1.45
C ASP A 13 7.06 10.91 -1.42
N ARG A 14 5.80 10.75 -1.83
CA ARG A 14 5.12 9.46 -1.88
C ARG A 14 5.86 8.42 -2.73
N ASP A 15 6.60 8.84 -3.75
CA ASP A 15 7.27 7.97 -4.71
C ASP A 15 8.78 7.82 -4.48
N ASP A 16 9.36 8.43 -3.43
CA ASP A 16 10.81 8.34 -3.10
C ASP A 16 11.29 6.89 -2.92
N TRP A 17 10.40 5.98 -2.48
CA TRP A 17 10.69 4.55 -2.38
C TRP A 17 11.19 3.93 -3.69
N ARG A 18 10.89 4.53 -4.86
CA ARG A 18 11.33 4.02 -6.17
C ARG A 18 12.84 4.06 -6.37
N SER A 19 13.54 4.90 -5.59
CA SER A 19 14.99 4.96 -5.59
C SER A 19 15.64 3.79 -4.83
N ALA A 20 14.89 3.13 -3.93
CA ALA A 20 15.39 2.03 -3.15
C ALA A 20 15.31 0.71 -3.92
N SER A 21 16.42 -0.03 -3.94
CA SER A 21 16.45 -1.38 -4.48
C SER A 21 15.60 -2.33 -3.65
N LEU A 22 14.78 -3.17 -4.29
CA LEU A 22 14.00 -4.21 -3.61
C LEU A 22 13.01 -3.67 -2.56
N ALA A 23 12.57 -2.42 -2.72
CA ALA A 23 11.68 -1.71 -1.78
C ALA A 23 10.37 -2.47 -1.47
N GLU A 24 9.86 -3.22 -2.43
CA GLU A 24 8.56 -3.90 -2.37
C GLU A 24 8.61 -5.22 -1.61
N VAL A 25 9.80 -5.83 -1.48
CA VAL A 25 9.96 -7.17 -0.92
C VAL A 25 9.25 -7.35 0.43
N PRO A 26 9.47 -6.49 1.46
CA PRO A 26 8.83 -6.73 2.75
C PRO A 26 7.30 -6.58 2.69
N PHE A 27 6.79 -5.69 1.84
CA PHE A 27 5.36 -5.47 1.69
C PHE A 27 4.67 -6.65 0.97
N ILE A 28 5.27 -7.11 -0.14
CA ILE A 28 4.73 -8.23 -0.93
C ILE A 28 4.84 -9.54 -0.16
N ALA A 29 5.94 -9.77 0.55
CA ALA A 29 6.16 -11.02 1.30
C ALA A 29 5.06 -11.28 2.33
N CYS A 30 4.53 -10.24 2.98
CA CYS A 30 3.50 -10.39 4.01
C CYS A 30 2.07 -10.19 3.51
N SER A 31 1.83 -9.24 2.61
CA SER A 31 0.46 -8.86 2.22
C SER A 31 0.08 -9.33 0.82
N GLY A 32 1.03 -9.81 0.03
CA GLY A 32 0.87 -9.99 -1.42
C GLY A 32 0.55 -8.71 -2.18
N SER A 33 0.71 -7.55 -1.53
CA SER A 33 0.32 -6.24 -2.03
C SER A 33 1.44 -5.23 -1.82
N VAL A 34 1.33 -4.11 -2.52
CA VAL A 34 2.18 -2.92 -2.36
C VAL A 34 1.39 -1.74 -1.77
N GLY A 35 0.20 -2.01 -1.22
CA GLY A 35 -0.72 -0.96 -0.76
C GLY A 35 -0.11 -0.01 0.27
N ASP A 36 0.79 -0.49 1.13
CA ASP A 36 1.45 0.28 2.18
C ASP A 36 2.87 0.77 1.78
N LEU A 37 3.29 0.53 0.54
CA LEU A 37 4.67 0.78 0.07
C LEU A 37 5.10 2.24 0.20
N ALA A 38 4.17 3.19 0.11
CA ALA A 38 4.48 4.61 0.25
C ALA A 38 5.10 4.97 1.62
N PHE A 39 4.92 4.14 2.66
CA PHE A 39 5.62 4.32 3.93
C PHE A 39 7.13 4.06 3.85
N LYS A 40 7.61 3.37 2.81
CA LYS A 40 9.04 3.19 2.56
C LYS A 40 9.76 4.51 2.32
N SER A 41 9.09 5.50 1.73
CA SER A 41 9.66 6.84 1.56
C SER A 41 9.98 7.53 2.90
N ALA A 42 9.30 7.16 3.98
CA ALA A 42 9.50 7.75 5.31
C ALA A 42 10.41 6.90 6.22
N GLU A 43 11.09 5.88 5.69
CA GLU A 43 11.86 4.90 6.49
C GLU A 43 12.84 5.53 7.48
N SER A 44 13.56 6.57 7.06
CA SER A 44 14.54 7.28 7.90
C SER A 44 13.92 7.93 9.14
N HIS A 45 12.64 8.29 9.09
CA HIS A 45 11.89 8.84 10.22
C HIS A 45 11.26 7.76 11.10
N LEU A 46 11.17 6.52 10.62
CA LEU A 46 10.54 5.42 11.33
C LEU A 46 11.54 4.64 12.19
N GLN A 47 12.81 4.56 11.79
CA GLN A 47 13.80 3.75 12.49
C GLN A 47 13.94 4.15 13.98
N GLY A 48 13.81 3.16 14.86
CA GLY A 48 13.89 3.33 16.31
C GLY A 48 12.67 4.02 16.94
N SER A 49 11.58 4.20 16.19
CA SER A 49 10.39 4.97 16.64
C SER A 49 9.18 4.10 16.96
N VAL A 50 8.21 4.73 17.63
CA VAL A 50 6.84 4.23 17.75
C VAL A 50 5.95 5.03 16.81
N LEU A 51 5.41 4.35 15.79
CA LEU A 51 4.49 4.95 14.82
C LEU A 51 3.05 4.82 15.31
N LEU A 52 2.45 5.95 15.68
CA LEU A 52 1.01 6.05 15.92
C LEU A 52 0.29 6.13 14.57
N SER A 53 -0.48 5.11 14.22
CA SER A 53 -1.13 4.97 12.92
C SER A 53 -2.65 4.93 13.04
N GLY A 54 -3.33 5.28 11.95
CA GLY A 54 -4.79 5.40 11.88
C GLY A 54 -5.52 4.42 10.94
N PRO A 55 -5.17 3.12 10.89
CA PRO A 55 -5.89 2.17 10.02
C PRO A 55 -7.35 2.06 10.43
N SER A 56 -8.24 1.99 9.45
CA SER A 56 -9.70 1.92 9.66
C SER A 56 -10.27 3.02 10.56
N GLY A 57 -9.54 4.13 10.76
CA GLY A 57 -9.99 5.25 11.57
C GLY A 57 -11.24 5.91 10.99
N ASP A 58 -11.41 5.88 9.68
CA ASP A 58 -12.65 6.31 9.06
C ASP A 58 -13.81 5.39 9.48
N THR A 59 -13.67 4.07 9.48
CA THR A 59 -14.77 3.17 9.87
C THR A 59 -15.05 3.23 11.38
N ILE A 60 -14.00 3.15 12.21
CA ILE A 60 -14.13 3.02 13.68
C ILE A 60 -14.70 4.29 14.30
N TRP A 61 -14.34 5.47 13.78
CA TRP A 61 -14.81 6.73 14.35
C TRP A 61 -16.13 7.22 13.72
N ASP A 62 -16.70 6.50 12.76
CA ASP A 62 -17.94 6.90 12.10
C ASP A 62 -19.13 6.81 13.05
N LYS A 63 -19.91 7.88 13.12
CA LYS A 63 -21.17 7.89 13.87
C LYS A 63 -22.24 6.98 13.27
N ASN A 64 -22.12 6.63 11.98
CA ASN A 64 -23.07 5.82 11.23
C ASN A 64 -22.57 4.40 10.96
N THR A 65 -21.42 4.01 11.48
CA THR A 65 -20.89 2.68 11.19
C THR A 65 -21.78 1.59 11.79
N ILE A 66 -22.07 0.59 10.96
CA ILE A 66 -22.82 -0.61 11.32
C ILE A 66 -21.82 -1.74 11.57
N PHE A 67 -21.72 -2.23 12.80
CA PHE A 67 -20.90 -3.40 13.13
C PHE A 67 -21.75 -4.62 13.46
N SER A 68 -21.28 -5.78 13.02
CA SER A 68 -21.76 -7.06 13.52
C SER A 68 -21.06 -7.42 14.84
N PRO A 69 -21.67 -8.23 15.73
CA PRO A 69 -21.01 -8.73 16.94
C PRO A 69 -19.69 -9.47 16.66
N ARG A 70 -19.52 -9.98 15.43
CA ARG A 70 -18.24 -10.45 14.92
C ARG A 70 -17.54 -9.29 14.21
N MET A 71 -16.48 -8.79 14.82
CA MET A 71 -15.64 -7.76 14.20
C MET A 71 -15.01 -8.33 12.92
N THR A 72 -15.54 -7.96 11.77
CA THR A 72 -14.88 -8.18 10.48
C THR A 72 -14.06 -6.94 10.16
N ILE A 73 -12.74 -7.04 10.34
CA ILE A 73 -11.82 -5.98 9.91
C ILE A 73 -11.77 -6.04 8.38
N GLY A 74 -12.52 -5.16 7.73
CA GLY A 74 -12.78 -5.20 6.29
C GLY A 74 -11.65 -4.69 5.40
N GLU A 75 -10.50 -4.30 5.94
CA GLU A 75 -9.46 -3.63 5.16
C GLU A 75 -8.09 -4.24 5.44
N GLY A 76 -7.44 -4.76 4.38
CA GLY A 76 -6.04 -5.20 4.40
C GLY A 76 -5.03 -4.06 4.49
N SER A 77 -5.45 -2.90 5.02
CA SER A 77 -4.55 -1.76 5.25
C SER A 77 -3.54 -2.13 6.32
N MET A 78 -2.29 -1.72 6.11
CA MET A 78 -1.17 -1.99 7.02
C MET A 78 -0.77 -3.46 7.16
N LEU A 79 -1.32 -4.40 6.37
CA LEU A 79 -0.80 -5.78 6.34
C LEU A 79 0.67 -5.83 5.93
N GLY A 80 1.10 -4.88 5.08
CA GLY A 80 2.50 -4.76 4.67
C GLY A 80 3.45 -4.43 5.83
N PHE A 81 2.94 -3.95 6.97
CA PHE A 81 3.77 -3.64 8.14
C PHE A 81 4.22 -4.86 8.91
N THR A 82 3.64 -6.03 8.66
CA THR A 82 4.00 -7.28 9.36
C THR A 82 5.50 -7.55 9.22
N GLU A 83 6.04 -7.42 8.01
CA GLU A 83 7.47 -7.56 7.73
C GLU A 83 8.21 -6.22 7.75
N TYR A 84 7.63 -5.19 7.12
CA TYR A 84 8.32 -3.93 6.89
C TYR A 84 8.78 -3.27 8.19
N ARG A 85 7.99 -3.36 9.27
CA ARG A 85 8.37 -2.79 10.56
C ARG A 85 9.62 -3.44 11.17
N LEU A 86 9.86 -4.72 10.87
CA LEU A 86 11.05 -5.43 11.32
C LEU A 86 12.28 -4.99 10.52
N TRP A 87 12.10 -4.69 9.23
CA TRP A 87 13.19 -4.25 8.36
C TRP A 87 13.59 -2.81 8.61
N ALA A 88 12.61 -1.93 8.75
CA ALA A 88 12.80 -0.51 9.04
C ALA A 88 13.08 -0.24 10.53
N GLY A 89 12.79 -1.21 11.41
CA GLY A 89 13.10 -1.13 12.84
C GLY A 89 12.18 -0.19 13.62
N PHE A 90 10.86 -0.36 13.52
CA PHE A 90 9.89 0.46 14.25
C PHE A 90 8.75 -0.36 14.87
N ILE A 91 8.05 0.23 15.84
CA ILE A 91 6.85 -0.34 16.47
C ILE A 91 5.61 0.34 15.89
N ASN A 92 4.68 -0.43 15.34
CA ASN A 92 3.40 0.09 14.87
C ASN A 92 2.36 0.07 16.00
N CYS A 93 1.73 1.21 16.25
CA CYS A 93 0.66 1.40 17.23
C CYS A 93 -0.61 1.89 16.53
N PRO A 94 -1.50 0.99 16.10
CA PRO A 94 -2.71 1.36 15.38
C PRO A 94 -3.78 1.85 16.34
N VAL A 95 -3.82 3.17 16.56
CA VAL A 95 -4.62 3.86 17.58
C VAL A 95 -6.12 3.53 17.49
N PRO A 96 -6.77 3.50 16.31
CA PRO A 96 -8.19 3.17 16.22
C PRO A 96 -8.55 1.82 16.83
N PHE A 97 -7.63 0.85 16.81
CA PHE A 97 -7.90 -0.50 17.31
C PHE A 97 -7.81 -0.64 18.83
N TRP A 98 -7.27 0.35 19.56
CA TRP A 98 -7.15 0.27 21.02
C TRP A 98 -8.51 0.26 21.74
N GLY A 99 -9.53 0.89 21.14
CA GLY A 99 -10.89 0.99 21.68
C GLY A 99 -11.95 0.29 20.83
N VAL A 100 -11.56 -0.57 19.88
CA VAL A 100 -12.50 -1.14 18.91
C VAL A 100 -13.55 -2.05 19.56
N ARG A 101 -13.28 -2.61 20.74
CA ARG A 101 -14.24 -3.44 21.48
C ARG A 101 -15.40 -2.61 22.05
N GLN A 102 -15.21 -1.30 22.20
CA GLN A 102 -16.19 -0.35 22.74
C GLN A 102 -16.92 0.39 21.61
N ILE A 103 -16.95 -0.19 20.41
CA ILE A 103 -17.45 0.51 19.23
C ILE A 103 -18.91 0.96 19.34
N PHE A 104 -19.76 0.18 20.03
CA PHE A 104 -21.14 0.59 20.31
C PHE A 104 -21.19 1.82 21.23
N ASP A 105 -20.28 1.93 22.21
CA ASP A 105 -20.18 3.11 23.06
C ASP A 105 -19.62 4.30 22.28
N ILE A 106 -18.68 4.09 21.37
CA ILE A 106 -18.15 5.13 20.47
C ILE A 106 -19.27 5.68 19.57
N VAL A 107 -20.09 4.80 18.98
CA VAL A 107 -21.24 5.20 18.15
C VAL A 107 -22.30 5.91 18.99
N ARG A 108 -22.63 5.39 20.18
CA ARG A 108 -23.57 6.04 21.11
C ARG A 108 -23.10 7.43 21.49
N LEU A 109 -21.83 7.58 21.88
CA LEU A 109 -21.22 8.86 22.20
C LEU A 109 -21.25 9.81 21.00
N SER A 110 -20.91 9.32 19.81
CA SER A 110 -20.89 10.12 18.58
C SER A 110 -22.28 10.63 18.15
N ASN A 111 -23.35 10.03 18.65
CA ASN A 111 -24.74 10.42 18.42
C ASN A 111 -25.40 11.11 19.63
N SER A 112 -24.62 11.39 20.68
CA SER A 112 -25.12 12.08 21.88
C SER A 112 -25.35 13.57 21.63
N ILE A 113 -26.24 14.18 22.43
CA ILE A 113 -26.57 15.62 22.33
C ILE A 113 -25.33 16.49 22.57
N GLU A 114 -24.42 16.03 23.43
CA GLU A 114 -23.16 16.69 23.75
C GLU A 114 -22.23 16.79 22.54
N MET A 115 -22.41 15.94 21.51
CA MET A 115 -21.58 15.95 20.31
C MET A 115 -22.13 16.84 19.20
N GLU A 116 -23.34 17.40 19.33
CA GLU A 116 -23.96 18.24 18.30
C GLU A 116 -23.10 19.43 17.83
N PRO A 117 -22.35 20.15 18.70
CA PRO A 117 -21.48 21.25 18.25
C PRO A 117 -20.37 20.84 17.25
N TRP A 118 -20.02 19.54 17.24
CA TRP A 118 -19.00 18.95 16.37
C TRP A 118 -19.59 18.03 15.29
N ASN A 119 -20.91 17.91 15.24
CA ASN A 119 -21.63 17.20 14.19
C ASN A 119 -21.78 18.14 12.98
N ILE A 120 -21.09 17.83 11.88
CA ILE A 120 -21.12 18.66 10.66
C ILE A 120 -22.00 18.09 9.54
N GLY A 121 -22.71 17.01 9.81
CA GLY A 121 -23.45 16.27 8.78
C GLY A 121 -22.56 15.62 7.72
N GLY A 122 -23.20 15.05 6.68
CA GLY A 122 -22.53 14.40 5.54
C GLY A 122 -21.89 13.04 5.84
N ASP A 123 -21.28 12.46 4.80
CA ASP A 123 -20.73 11.10 4.83
C ASP A 123 -19.39 10.98 5.60
N TYR A 124 -18.67 12.10 5.75
CA TYR A 124 -17.39 12.14 6.46
C TYR A 124 -17.53 12.87 7.81
N ASN A 125 -18.30 12.27 8.71
CA ASN A 125 -18.68 12.88 9.97
C ASN A 125 -18.17 12.09 11.19
N ARG A 126 -17.28 12.71 11.96
CA ARG A 126 -16.55 12.09 13.09
C ARG A 126 -16.56 13.01 14.32
N PRO A 127 -17.72 13.19 15.00
CA PRO A 127 -17.89 14.23 16.02
C PRO A 127 -16.91 14.14 17.19
N VAL A 128 -16.64 12.93 17.69
CA VAL A 128 -15.69 12.69 18.78
C VAL A 128 -14.27 13.13 18.38
N CYS A 129 -13.79 12.73 17.20
CA CYS A 129 -12.48 13.14 16.70
C CYS A 129 -12.40 14.65 16.51
N ARG A 130 -13.47 15.27 15.99
CA ARG A 130 -13.53 16.72 15.79
C ARG A 130 -13.49 17.46 17.12
N ARG A 131 -14.24 17.01 18.13
CA ARG A 131 -14.18 17.58 19.48
C ARG A 131 -12.76 17.58 20.03
N ILE A 132 -12.06 16.46 19.94
CA ILE A 132 -10.67 16.34 20.44
C ILE A 132 -9.77 17.37 19.75
N ILE A 133 -9.84 17.47 18.42
CA ILE A 133 -8.96 18.34 17.63
C ILE A 133 -9.30 19.83 17.82
N GLU A 134 -10.58 20.21 17.82
CA GLU A 134 -11.00 21.61 18.05
C GLU A 134 -10.68 22.07 19.47
N THR A 135 -10.87 21.20 20.48
CA THR A 135 -10.54 21.50 21.88
C THR A 135 -9.02 21.66 22.07
N ALA A 136 -8.21 20.97 21.26
CA ALA A 136 -6.76 21.16 21.22
C ALA A 136 -6.32 22.45 20.49
N GLY A 137 -7.26 23.32 20.10
CA GLY A 137 -6.97 24.62 19.50
C GLY A 137 -6.76 24.61 17.99
N VAL A 138 -7.04 23.49 17.30
CA VAL A 138 -6.92 23.44 15.84
C VAL A 138 -8.18 24.02 15.18
N PRO A 139 -8.06 25.05 14.33
CA PRO A 139 -9.21 25.62 13.63
C PRO A 139 -9.90 24.60 12.72
N ARG A 140 -11.24 24.60 12.76
CA ARG A 140 -12.12 23.68 12.01
C ARG A 140 -11.82 23.58 10.52
N ALA A 141 -11.39 24.68 9.90
CA ALA A 141 -11.08 24.74 8.47
C ALA A 141 -9.82 23.94 8.07
N LEU A 142 -8.99 23.53 9.03
CA LEU A 142 -7.69 22.90 8.75
C LEU A 142 -7.71 21.36 8.70
N PHE A 143 -8.84 20.71 8.98
CA PHE A 143 -8.93 19.26 9.05
C PHE A 143 -10.34 18.74 8.81
N GLY A 144 -10.47 17.42 8.59
CA GLY A 144 -11.77 16.76 8.61
C GLY A 144 -12.73 17.18 7.49
N VAL A 145 -12.21 17.56 6.33
CA VAL A 145 -13.00 18.04 5.16
C VAL A 145 -13.29 16.93 4.16
N SER A 146 -12.28 16.11 3.82
CA SER A 146 -12.45 14.99 2.88
C SER A 146 -11.46 13.86 3.17
N LYS A 147 -11.87 12.61 2.93
CA LYS A 147 -10.99 11.44 3.01
C LYS A 147 -10.02 11.41 1.83
N ARG A 148 -8.73 11.24 2.10
CA ARG A 148 -7.69 11.02 1.10
C ARG A 148 -7.01 9.68 1.38
N GLY A 149 -7.16 8.73 0.45
CA GLY A 149 -6.47 7.44 0.53
C GLY A 149 -4.99 7.59 0.18
N MET A 150 -4.12 7.03 1.01
CA MET A 150 -2.68 7.02 0.76
C MET A 150 -2.24 5.74 0.02
N SER A 151 -3.05 4.68 0.09
CA SER A 151 -2.68 3.37 -0.46
C SER A 151 -2.26 3.47 -1.93
N VAL A 152 -1.13 2.84 -2.26
CA VAL A 152 -0.74 2.61 -3.65
C VAL A 152 -1.66 1.54 -4.19
N VAL A 153 -2.86 1.95 -4.62
CA VAL A 153 -3.77 1.06 -5.33
C VAL A 153 -3.05 0.67 -6.61
N PRO A 154 -2.77 -0.63 -6.85
CA PRO A 154 -2.24 -1.08 -8.13
C PRO A 154 -3.39 -1.01 -9.14
N SER A 155 -3.80 0.20 -9.51
CA SER A 155 -4.79 0.40 -10.54
C SER A 155 -4.10 0.07 -11.86
N SER A 156 -4.08 -1.21 -12.24
CA SER A 156 -3.70 -1.75 -13.56
C SER A 156 -2.20 -1.70 -13.98
N ARG A 157 -1.27 -1.75 -13.04
CA ARG A 157 0.11 -1.29 -13.30
C ARG A 157 1.18 -2.38 -13.23
N ARG A 158 1.75 -2.72 -14.39
CA ARG A 158 2.96 -3.57 -14.52
C ARG A 158 4.21 -2.94 -13.89
N ASP A 159 4.12 -1.68 -13.47
CA ASP A 159 5.14 -0.85 -12.80
C ASP A 159 4.99 -0.85 -11.26
N PHE A 160 4.34 -1.86 -10.68
CA PHE A 160 4.30 -2.04 -9.22
C PHE A 160 5.65 -2.49 -8.62
N LEU A 161 6.59 -2.93 -9.46
CA LEU A 161 7.98 -3.19 -9.09
C LEU A 161 8.90 -2.10 -9.67
N THR A 162 9.90 -1.68 -8.90
CA THR A 162 11.04 -0.92 -9.39
C THR A 162 11.77 -1.71 -10.48
N PRO A 163 12.54 -1.05 -11.36
CA PRO A 163 13.34 -1.75 -12.36
C PRO A 163 14.25 -2.82 -11.74
N ALA A 164 14.91 -2.51 -10.61
CA ALA A 164 15.78 -3.44 -9.90
C ALA A 164 15.00 -4.66 -9.37
N SER A 165 13.86 -4.44 -8.71
CA SER A 165 12.99 -5.52 -8.22
C SER A 165 12.46 -6.39 -9.34
N ARG A 166 12.13 -5.78 -10.48
CA ARG A 166 11.66 -6.51 -11.65
C ARG A 166 12.75 -7.38 -12.26
N GLU A 167 13.97 -6.87 -12.39
CA GLU A 167 15.10 -7.65 -12.90
C GLU A 167 15.43 -8.83 -11.99
N ASP A 168 15.47 -8.59 -10.68
CA ASP A 168 15.72 -9.61 -9.68
C ASP A 168 14.62 -10.70 -9.68
N PHE A 169 13.35 -10.29 -9.81
CA PHE A 169 12.22 -11.21 -9.95
C PHE A 169 12.33 -12.09 -11.20
N LEU A 170 12.70 -11.51 -12.34
CA LEU A 170 12.87 -12.26 -13.59
C LEU A 170 14.06 -13.23 -13.52
N ALA A 171 15.14 -12.85 -12.85
CA ALA A 171 16.27 -13.73 -12.59
C ALA A 171 15.85 -14.92 -11.72
N TRP A 172 15.14 -14.65 -10.62
CA TRP A 172 14.59 -15.67 -9.74
C TRP A 172 13.65 -16.63 -10.49
N LEU A 173 12.76 -16.14 -11.36
CA LEU A 173 11.92 -17.01 -12.20
C LEU A 173 12.76 -17.94 -13.10
N GLY A 174 13.86 -17.43 -13.65
CA GLY A 174 14.80 -18.21 -14.44
C GLY A 174 15.46 -19.34 -13.63
N GLU A 175 15.85 -19.06 -12.39
CA GLU A 175 16.41 -20.04 -11.46
C GLU A 175 15.38 -21.13 -11.10
N GLN A 176 14.16 -20.74 -10.75
CA GLN A 176 13.08 -21.68 -10.41
C GLN A 176 12.75 -22.63 -11.58
N ARG A 177 12.80 -22.13 -12.82
CA ARG A 177 12.61 -22.96 -14.03
C ARG A 177 13.72 -23.99 -14.24
N LYS A 178 14.96 -23.66 -13.87
CA LYS A 178 16.10 -24.60 -13.94
C LYS A 178 15.98 -25.67 -12.85
N GLN A 179 15.55 -25.30 -11.64
CA GLN A 179 15.39 -26.21 -10.51
C GLN A 179 14.20 -27.17 -10.67
N HIS A 180 13.20 -26.81 -11.47
CA HIS A 180 12.00 -27.61 -11.69
C HIS A 180 11.73 -27.90 -13.18
N PRO A 181 12.59 -28.70 -13.85
CA PRO A 181 12.50 -28.92 -15.30
C PRO A 181 11.15 -29.49 -15.76
N GLY A 182 10.48 -30.30 -14.93
CA GLY A 182 9.14 -30.87 -15.23
C GLY A 182 7.95 -29.94 -15.02
N LYS A 183 8.13 -28.76 -14.38
CA LYS A 183 7.06 -27.76 -14.14
C LYS A 183 7.21 -26.53 -15.04
N GLN A 184 8.08 -26.58 -16.05
CA GLN A 184 8.37 -25.44 -16.93
C GLN A 184 7.17 -24.92 -17.72
N VAL A 185 6.11 -25.71 -17.88
CA VAL A 185 4.88 -25.30 -18.58
C VAL A 185 4.04 -24.34 -17.72
N SER A 186 4.11 -24.43 -16.38
CA SER A 186 3.35 -23.55 -15.47
C SER A 186 4.12 -22.29 -15.04
N LEU A 187 5.46 -22.37 -14.98
CA LEU A 187 6.30 -21.21 -14.64
C LEU A 187 6.49 -20.29 -15.87
N PRO A 188 6.27 -18.98 -15.77
CA PRO A 188 6.43 -18.09 -16.90
C PRO A 188 7.87 -18.01 -17.41
N ASN A 189 8.07 -17.97 -18.73
CA ASN A 189 9.40 -17.76 -19.30
C ASN A 189 9.82 -16.27 -19.14
N PRO A 190 10.97 -15.97 -18.51
CA PRO A 190 11.41 -14.60 -18.27
C PRO A 190 11.72 -13.80 -19.55
N VAL A 191 12.14 -14.45 -20.64
CA VAL A 191 12.37 -13.80 -21.94
C VAL A 191 11.05 -13.38 -22.56
N LEU A 192 10.04 -14.26 -22.54
CA LEU A 192 8.69 -13.92 -22.99
C LEU A 192 8.07 -12.83 -22.11
N ALA A 193 8.31 -12.86 -20.80
CA ALA A 193 7.88 -11.80 -19.88
C ALA A 193 8.43 -10.43 -20.30
N ARG A 194 9.74 -10.36 -20.56
CA ARG A 194 10.41 -9.13 -21.05
C ARG A 194 9.82 -8.67 -22.38
N PHE A 195 9.61 -9.58 -23.33
CA PHE A 195 9.01 -9.27 -24.63
C PHE A 195 7.58 -8.73 -24.49
N PHE A 196 6.74 -9.38 -23.68
CA PHE A 196 5.38 -8.92 -23.42
C PHE A 196 5.34 -7.56 -22.73
N ASP A 197 6.36 -7.20 -21.95
CA ASP A 197 6.43 -5.89 -21.29
C ASP A 197 6.85 -4.77 -22.21
N LEU A 198 7.87 -4.98 -23.05
CA LEU A 198 8.29 -4.00 -24.05
C LEU A 198 7.15 -3.66 -25.02
N ASN A 199 6.48 -4.68 -25.54
CA ASN A 199 5.33 -4.49 -26.44
C ASN A 199 4.17 -3.77 -25.76
N MET A 200 3.96 -3.99 -24.46
CA MET A 200 2.85 -3.38 -23.74
C MET A 200 3.14 -1.97 -23.24
N ALA A 201 4.41 -1.64 -22.96
CA ALA A 201 4.84 -0.26 -22.76
C ALA A 201 4.57 0.57 -24.03
N PHE A 202 4.95 0.03 -25.20
CA PHE A 202 4.66 0.62 -26.49
C PHE A 202 3.15 0.78 -26.73
N LEU A 203 2.36 -0.29 -26.53
CA LEU A 203 0.90 -0.23 -26.66
C LEU A 203 0.26 0.79 -25.70
N SER A 204 0.78 0.93 -24.48
CA SER A 204 0.29 1.93 -23.52
C SER A 204 0.58 3.37 -23.97
N ALA A 205 1.72 3.60 -24.63
CA ALA A 205 2.07 4.89 -25.21
C ALA A 205 1.17 5.19 -26.42
N CYS A 206 0.95 4.22 -27.30
CA CYS A 206 0.02 4.33 -28.42
C CYS A 206 -1.41 4.64 -27.96
N VAL A 207 -1.91 3.96 -26.92
CA VAL A 207 -3.23 4.23 -26.34
C VAL A 207 -3.31 5.66 -25.80
N ARG A 208 -2.29 6.15 -25.09
CA ARG A 208 -2.26 7.54 -24.59
C ARG A 208 -2.30 8.57 -25.72
N VAL A 209 -1.60 8.31 -26.82
CA VAL A 209 -1.63 9.18 -27.99
C VAL A 209 -3.01 9.15 -28.65
N LEU A 210 -3.58 7.96 -28.87
CA LEU A 210 -4.90 7.77 -29.47
C LEU A 210 -6.02 8.40 -28.63
N ASP A 211 -5.96 8.32 -27.30
CA ASP A 211 -6.94 8.96 -26.40
C ASP A 211 -6.93 10.49 -26.53
N LYS A 212 -5.74 11.10 -26.68
CA LYS A 212 -5.60 12.53 -26.96
C LYS A 212 -6.23 12.92 -28.29
N PHE A 213 -6.11 12.07 -29.31
CA PHE A 213 -6.75 12.30 -30.62
C PHE A 213 -8.26 12.05 -30.61
N ARG A 214 -8.74 11.11 -29.79
CA ARG A 214 -10.17 10.79 -29.61
C ARG A 214 -10.97 12.01 -29.15
N TYR A 215 -10.43 12.78 -28.20
CA TYR A 215 -11.07 14.00 -27.68
C TYR A 215 -11.05 15.18 -28.67
N ARG A 216 -10.17 15.18 -29.68
CA ARG A 216 -9.99 16.33 -30.59
C ARG A 216 -10.72 16.22 -31.93
N ARG A 217 -11.07 15.02 -32.42
CA ARG A 217 -11.61 14.86 -33.80
C ARG A 217 -12.84 13.95 -33.95
N GLY A 218 -13.52 13.57 -32.87
CA GLY A 218 -14.79 12.81 -32.98
C GLY A 218 -14.66 11.41 -33.62
N PHE A 219 -13.46 10.83 -33.61
CA PHE A 219 -13.14 9.56 -34.27
C PHE A 219 -13.67 8.34 -33.49
N LYS A 220 -14.95 8.02 -33.69
CA LYS A 220 -15.68 6.97 -32.95
C LYS A 220 -15.19 5.53 -33.26
N TRP A 221 -14.66 5.24 -34.45
CA TRP A 221 -14.21 3.89 -34.83
C TRP A 221 -13.01 3.35 -34.02
N SER A 222 -12.24 4.23 -33.38
CA SER A 222 -11.05 3.87 -32.61
C SER A 222 -11.39 3.45 -31.17
N ALA A 223 -12.62 3.73 -30.71
CA ALA A 223 -13.05 3.47 -29.34
C ALA A 223 -12.98 1.97 -29.01
N SER A 224 -13.49 1.11 -29.89
CA SER A 224 -13.50 -0.35 -29.65
C SER A 224 -12.09 -0.94 -29.60
N LEU A 225 -11.15 -0.46 -30.43
CA LEU A 225 -9.76 -0.91 -30.41
C LEU A 225 -9.03 -0.41 -29.15
N VAL A 226 -9.23 0.86 -28.78
CA VAL A 226 -8.66 1.44 -27.55
C VAL A 226 -9.19 0.72 -26.31
N ASP A 227 -10.49 0.44 -26.25
CA ASP A 227 -11.09 -0.29 -25.12
C ASP A 227 -10.66 -1.76 -25.08
N PHE A 228 -10.48 -2.41 -26.23
CA PHE A 228 -9.89 -3.76 -26.31
C PHE A 228 -8.44 -3.78 -25.79
N ILE A 229 -7.58 -2.85 -26.24
CA ILE A 229 -6.20 -2.75 -25.77
C ILE A 229 -6.18 -2.42 -24.27
N ARG A 230 -7.05 -1.53 -23.80
CA ARG A 230 -7.20 -1.17 -22.39
C ARG A 230 -7.64 -2.37 -21.54
N ALA A 231 -8.60 -3.17 -22.01
CA ALA A 231 -9.02 -4.40 -21.35
C ALA A 231 -7.87 -5.41 -21.24
N ARG A 232 -7.02 -5.49 -22.28
CA ARG A 232 -5.83 -6.37 -22.27
C ARG A 232 -4.69 -5.85 -21.41
N LEU A 233 -4.52 -4.52 -21.29
CA LEU A 233 -3.63 -3.86 -20.35
C LEU A 233 -4.08 -4.06 -18.89
N LYS A 234 -5.41 -4.09 -18.65
CA LYS A 234 -6.01 -4.34 -17.34
C LYS A 234 -5.97 -5.80 -16.88
N ARG A 235 -5.73 -6.77 -17.77
CA ARG A 235 -5.56 -8.17 -17.35
C ARG A 235 -4.37 -8.28 -16.42
N ALA A 236 -4.59 -8.95 -15.28
CA ALA A 236 -3.56 -9.23 -14.29
C ALA A 236 -2.31 -9.77 -15.00
N TYR A 237 -1.17 -9.17 -14.69
CA TYR A 237 0.11 -9.60 -15.20
C TYR A 237 0.30 -11.08 -14.81
N TYR A 238 0.41 -11.98 -15.78
CA TYR A 238 0.43 -13.43 -15.53
C TYR A 238 1.50 -13.85 -14.50
N HIS A 239 2.57 -13.08 -14.40
CA HIS A 239 3.65 -13.31 -13.45
C HIS A 239 3.35 -12.86 -12.02
N HIS A 240 2.30 -12.07 -11.81
CA HIS A 240 1.93 -11.54 -10.49
C HIS A 240 1.65 -12.66 -9.48
N HIS A 241 1.20 -13.84 -9.93
CA HIS A 241 0.99 -14.98 -9.03
C HIS A 241 2.28 -15.47 -8.37
N TYR A 242 3.45 -15.15 -8.93
CA TYR A 242 4.75 -15.61 -8.45
C TYR A 242 5.51 -14.57 -7.62
N THR A 243 5.02 -13.34 -7.53
CA THR A 243 5.72 -12.26 -6.83
C THR A 243 5.76 -12.49 -5.32
N VAL A 244 4.71 -13.10 -4.76
CA VAL A 244 4.66 -13.48 -3.34
C VAL A 244 5.76 -14.50 -3.03
N HIS A 245 5.89 -15.54 -3.85
CA HIS A 245 6.93 -16.57 -3.67
C HIS A 245 8.33 -15.99 -3.78
N TRP A 246 8.56 -15.13 -4.77
CA TRP A 246 9.81 -14.39 -4.92
C TRP A 246 10.12 -13.51 -3.72
N ALA A 247 9.17 -12.69 -3.27
CA ALA A 247 9.35 -11.79 -2.14
C ALA A 247 9.65 -12.56 -0.85
N ILE A 248 8.95 -13.67 -0.60
CA ILE A 248 9.23 -14.57 0.52
C ILE A 248 10.64 -15.16 0.43
N ASP A 249 11.08 -15.61 -0.75
CA ASP A 249 12.45 -16.11 -0.95
C ASP A 249 13.50 -15.06 -0.60
N ARG A 250 13.31 -13.82 -1.07
CA ARG A 250 14.21 -12.70 -0.76
C ARG A 250 14.18 -12.31 0.71
N ALA A 251 13.00 -12.29 1.32
CA ALA A 251 12.88 -11.99 2.75
C ALA A 251 13.60 -13.04 3.62
N LYS A 252 13.50 -14.33 3.28
CA LYS A 252 14.23 -15.41 3.97
C LYS A 252 15.75 -15.21 3.94
N ARG A 253 16.31 -14.72 2.83
CA ARG A 253 17.77 -14.51 2.71
C ARG A 253 18.29 -13.48 3.71
N ARG A 254 17.51 -12.44 4.00
CA ARG A 254 17.86 -11.44 5.02
C ARG A 254 18.08 -12.07 6.39
N TYR A 255 17.19 -12.95 6.81
CA TYR A 255 17.28 -13.59 8.14
C TYR A 255 18.36 -14.68 8.22
N ARG A 256 18.63 -15.40 7.13
CA ARG A 256 19.74 -16.37 7.09
C ARG A 256 21.10 -15.70 7.25
N TYR A 257 21.27 -14.55 6.60
CA TYR A 257 22.52 -13.80 6.69
C TYR A 257 22.81 -13.35 8.13
N SER A 258 21.80 -12.90 8.88
CA SER A 258 21.95 -12.54 10.29
C SER A 258 22.37 -13.72 11.17
N SER A 259 21.79 -14.91 10.96
CA SER A 259 22.12 -16.08 11.80
C SER A 259 23.52 -16.64 11.55
N ASP A 260 24.04 -16.54 10.34
CA ASP A 260 25.38 -17.04 10.01
C ASP A 260 26.47 -16.08 10.52
N ASN A 261 26.20 -14.76 10.53
CA ASN A 261 27.13 -13.76 11.06
C ASN A 261 27.27 -13.84 12.59
N GLU A 262 26.16 -14.02 13.32
CA GLU A 262 26.18 -14.21 14.79
C GLU A 262 26.93 -15.49 15.22
N LYS A 263 26.83 -16.56 14.43
CA LYS A 263 27.60 -17.80 14.66
C LYS A 263 29.10 -17.63 14.40
N SER A 264 29.47 -16.84 13.40
CA SER A 264 30.87 -16.54 13.10
C SER A 264 31.52 -15.67 14.19
N GLU A 265 30.79 -14.69 14.75
CA GLU A 265 31.30 -13.85 15.84
C GLU A 265 31.41 -14.61 17.18
N SER A 266 30.46 -15.49 17.47
CA SER A 266 30.50 -16.32 18.69
C SER A 266 31.53 -17.45 18.68
N MET A 267 32.05 -17.84 17.51
CA MET A 267 33.18 -18.79 17.41
C MET A 267 34.56 -18.12 17.48
N ASN A 268 34.63 -16.79 17.46
CA ASN A 268 35.88 -16.02 17.54
C ASN A 268 36.09 -15.31 18.90
N LEU A 269 35.23 -15.60 19.88
CA LEU A 269 35.34 -15.20 21.29
C LEU A 269 35.62 -16.42 22.15
#